data_AF-A0A259IPY3-F1
#
_entry.id   AF-A0A259IPY3-F1
#
_cell.length_a   1.000
_cell.length_b   1.000
_cell.length_c   1.000
_cell.angle_alpha   90.00
_cell.angle_beta   90.00
_cell.angle_gamma   90.00
#
_symmetry.space_group_name_H-M   'P 1'
#
loop_
_entity.id
_entity.type
_entity.pdbx_description
1 polymer ?
#
loop_
_entity_poly.entity_id
_entity_poly.type
_entity_poly.pdbx_seq_one_letter_code
_entity_poly.pdbx_strand_id
1 'polypeptide(L)'
;MPFRLQLRFWIGALVVTIALLWLLRGILLPFVAGIALAYFLNPIVERLSRLGIARTPSSLLIVGVFLLVIVMFLLVLLPLLGSQLAEFITKLPSYVTRLQGLVTDENRDWINHFFGDRVPDIQRSLADLMSQGVSYLLGLISSIWSGGQALLSVFSLVVVTPVVVFYVLCDWPAMVNAVDSWIPLHQRPVVRRLGREMDLAVAGFIRGQALVCLLLGTFYAVA
;
A
#
# COMPACT_ATOMS: atom_id res chain seq x y z
N MET A 1 -34.61 -34.93 -1.65
CA MET A 1 -34.43 -34.11 -2.87
C MET A 1 -34.02 -32.63 -2.63
N PRO A 2 -33.11 -32.24 -1.68
CA PRO A 2 -32.71 -30.83 -1.52
C PRO A 2 -31.44 -30.42 -2.29
N PHE A 3 -30.60 -31.37 -2.70
CA PHE A 3 -29.24 -31.09 -3.18
C PHE A 3 -29.19 -30.30 -4.51
N ARG A 4 -30.09 -30.59 -5.46
CA ARG A 4 -30.15 -29.89 -6.75
C ARG A 4 -30.63 -28.43 -6.64
N LEU A 5 -31.52 -28.14 -5.67
CA LEU A 5 -31.98 -26.76 -5.43
C LEU A 5 -30.90 -25.94 -4.73
N GLN A 6 -30.24 -26.50 -3.72
CA GLN A 6 -29.09 -25.89 -3.07
C GLN A 6 -27.97 -25.61 -4.07
N LEU A 7 -27.64 -26.56 -4.95
CA LEU A 7 -26.60 -26.38 -5.95
C LEU A 7 -26.92 -25.21 -6.92
N ARG A 8 -28.16 -25.12 -7.41
CA ARG A 8 -28.59 -24.01 -8.28
C ARG A 8 -28.57 -22.67 -7.56
N PHE A 9 -28.97 -22.63 -6.30
CA PHE A 9 -28.91 -21.42 -5.48
C PHE A 9 -27.46 -20.95 -5.27
N TRP A 10 -26.54 -21.86 -4.89
CA TRP A 10 -25.14 -21.53 -4.69
C TRP A 10 -24.43 -21.10 -5.99
N ILE A 11 -24.72 -21.76 -7.11
CA ILE A 11 -24.20 -21.35 -8.43
C ILE A 11 -24.73 -19.97 -8.82
N GLY A 12 -26.04 -19.73 -8.65
CA GLY A 12 -26.64 -18.42 -8.93
C GLY A 12 -26.04 -17.31 -8.06
N ALA A 13 -25.92 -17.55 -6.75
CA ALA A 13 -25.27 -16.62 -5.83
C ALA A 13 -23.82 -16.34 -6.24
N LEU A 14 -23.05 -17.37 -6.61
CA LEU A 14 -21.66 -17.23 -7.04
C LEU A 14 -21.54 -16.40 -8.33
N VAL A 15 -22.40 -16.64 -9.33
CA VAL A 15 -22.41 -15.84 -10.58
C VAL A 15 -22.75 -14.38 -10.29
N VAL A 16 -23.75 -14.12 -9.45
CA VAL A 16 -24.11 -12.76 -9.04
C VAL A 16 -22.95 -12.09 -8.31
N THR A 17 -22.29 -12.78 -7.38
CA THR A 17 -21.12 -12.24 -6.68
C THR A 17 -19.98 -11.92 -7.64
N ILE A 18 -19.65 -12.80 -8.58
CA ILE A 18 -18.59 -12.56 -9.58
C ILE A 18 -18.95 -11.37 -10.47
N ALA A 19 -20.20 -11.28 -10.95
CA ALA A 19 -20.66 -10.17 -11.76
C ALA A 19 -20.58 -8.84 -10.98
N LEU A 20 -20.97 -8.84 -9.70
CA LEU A 20 -20.86 -7.68 -8.82
C LEU A 20 -19.39 -7.26 -8.62
N LEU A 21 -18.50 -8.21 -8.35
CA LEU A 21 -17.06 -7.95 -8.19
C LEU A 21 -16.45 -7.39 -9.47
N TRP A 22 -16.86 -7.89 -10.64
CA TRP A 22 -16.39 -7.40 -11.92
C TRP A 22 -16.85 -5.97 -12.20
N LEU A 23 -18.13 -5.67 -11.90
CA LEU A 23 -18.72 -4.33 -12.05
C LEU A 23 -18.10 -3.32 -11.07
N LEU A 24 -17.89 -3.71 -9.82
CA LEU A 24 -17.39 -2.84 -8.75
C LEU A 24 -15.87 -2.79 -8.66
N ARG A 25 -15.12 -3.51 -9.50
CA ARG A 25 -13.65 -3.65 -9.40
C ARG A 25 -12.90 -2.30 -9.23
N GLY A 26 -13.39 -1.25 -9.88
CA GLY A 26 -12.76 0.09 -9.83
C GLY A 26 -12.92 0.81 -8.49
N ILE A 27 -13.97 0.48 -7.73
CA ILE A 27 -14.29 1.09 -6.43
C ILE A 27 -14.00 0.11 -5.27
N LEU A 28 -13.81 -1.18 -5.58
CA LEU A 28 -13.55 -2.21 -4.58
C LEU A 28 -12.31 -1.90 -3.74
N LEU A 29 -11.22 -1.45 -4.39
CA LEU A 29 -9.97 -1.11 -3.72
C LEU A 29 -10.14 0.01 -2.67
N PRO A 30 -10.65 1.21 -3.00
CA PRO A 30 -10.86 2.25 -2.00
C PRO A 30 -11.86 1.84 -0.92
N PHE A 31 -12.83 0.98 -1.23
CA PHE A 31 -13.79 0.50 -0.25
C PHE A 31 -13.16 -0.46 0.76
N VAL A 32 -12.44 -1.47 0.29
CA VAL A 32 -11.74 -2.46 1.14
C VAL A 32 -10.64 -1.77 1.93
N ALA A 33 -9.85 -0.92 1.30
CA ALA A 33 -8.82 -0.12 1.98
C ALA A 33 -9.47 0.79 3.05
N GLY A 34 -10.60 1.41 2.73
CA GLY A 34 -11.32 2.28 3.66
C GLY A 34 -11.86 1.53 4.88
N ILE A 35 -12.43 0.35 4.69
CA ILE A 35 -12.88 -0.51 5.80
C ILE A 35 -11.69 -0.95 6.66
N ALA A 36 -10.60 -1.39 6.03
CA ALA A 36 -9.40 -1.81 6.74
C ALA A 36 -8.82 -0.65 7.57
N LEU A 37 -8.67 0.54 6.97
CA LEU A 37 -8.22 1.74 7.66
C LEU A 37 -9.19 2.15 8.78
N ALA A 38 -10.49 2.13 8.54
CA ALA A 38 -11.48 2.43 9.57
C ALA A 38 -11.35 1.47 10.77
N TYR A 39 -11.12 0.18 10.54
CA TYR A 39 -10.86 -0.77 11.63
C TYR A 39 -9.61 -0.37 12.44
N PHE A 40 -8.52 0.06 11.79
CA PHE A 40 -7.32 0.55 12.49
C PHE A 40 -7.55 1.87 13.24
N LEU A 41 -8.36 2.78 12.69
CA LEU A 41 -8.63 4.10 13.27
C LEU A 41 -9.72 4.05 14.35
N ASN A 42 -10.60 3.05 14.34
CA ASN A 42 -11.73 2.93 15.26
C ASN A 42 -11.31 2.92 16.76
N PRO A 43 -10.25 2.21 17.20
CA PRO A 43 -9.77 2.30 18.58
C PRO A 43 -9.41 3.72 19.03
N ILE A 44 -8.94 4.57 18.11
CA ILE A 44 -8.60 5.97 18.39
C ILE A 44 -9.90 6.78 18.54
N VAL A 45 -10.88 6.57 17.66
CA VAL A 45 -12.22 7.19 17.74
C VAL A 45 -12.92 6.81 19.04
N GLU A 46 -12.87 5.54 19.44
CA GLU A 46 -13.45 5.06 20.69
C GLU A 46 -12.77 5.65 21.93
N ARG A 47 -11.45 5.84 21.90
CA ARG A 47 -10.73 6.53 22.98
C ARG A 47 -11.15 7.99 23.07
N LEU A 48 -11.30 8.67 21.93
CA LEU A 48 -11.75 10.07 21.88
C LEU A 48 -13.21 10.22 22.33
N SER A 49 -14.08 9.26 21.96
CA SER A 49 -15.47 9.25 22.39
C SER A 49 -15.63 8.99 23.88
N ARG A 50 -14.75 8.16 24.48
CA ARG A 50 -14.67 7.99 25.94
C ARG A 50 -14.30 9.26 26.70
N LEU A 51 -13.69 10.25 26.04
CA LEU A 51 -13.39 11.56 26.62
C LEU A 51 -14.58 12.54 26.56
N GLY A 52 -15.76 12.08 26.10
CA GLY A 52 -17.00 12.88 26.08
C GLY A 52 -17.34 13.53 24.74
N ILE A 53 -16.58 13.28 23.68
CA ILE A 53 -16.86 13.80 22.34
C ILE A 53 -17.82 12.85 21.61
N ALA A 54 -18.83 13.41 20.93
CA ALA A 54 -19.74 12.63 20.11
C ALA A 54 -19.00 11.91 18.97
N ARG A 55 -19.49 10.74 18.56
CA ARG A 55 -18.78 9.86 17.61
C ARG A 55 -18.53 10.51 16.25
N THR A 56 -19.48 11.27 15.73
CA THR A 56 -19.38 11.95 14.44
C THR A 56 -18.24 12.98 14.39
N PRO A 57 -18.13 13.95 15.33
CA PRO A 57 -17.00 14.88 15.35
C PRO A 57 -15.66 14.19 15.66
N SER A 58 -15.64 13.13 16.49
CA SER A 58 -14.42 12.33 16.68
C SER A 58 -13.94 11.67 15.39
N SER A 59 -14.87 11.11 14.61
CA SER A 59 -14.56 10.47 13.32
C SER A 59 -14.08 11.50 12.30
N LEU A 60 -14.74 12.66 12.23
CA LEU A 60 -14.35 13.75 11.33
C LEU A 60 -12.94 14.27 11.65
N LEU A 61 -12.65 14.50 12.93
CA LEU A 61 -11.35 14.97 13.39
C LEU A 61 -10.26 13.96 13.02
N ILE A 62 -10.45 12.67 13.34
CA ILE A 62 -9.44 11.64 13.09
C ILE A 62 -9.20 11.43 11.60
N VAL A 63 -10.25 11.41 10.78
CA VAL A 63 -10.11 11.34 9.31
C VAL A 63 -9.42 12.59 8.76
N GLY A 64 -9.76 13.78 9.27
CA GLY A 64 -9.13 15.03 8.88
C GLY A 64 -7.63 15.06 9.20
N VAL A 65 -7.24 14.65 10.41
CA VAL A 65 -5.83 14.54 10.81
C VAL A 65 -5.10 13.49 9.98
N PHE A 66 -5.72 12.32 9.76
CA PHE A 66 -5.14 11.27 8.94
C PHE A 66 -4.89 11.73 7.49
N LEU A 67 -5.87 12.42 6.89
CA LEU A 67 -5.75 12.97 5.54
C LEU A 67 -4.66 14.06 5.49
N LEU A 68 -4.59 14.93 6.49
CA LEU A 68 -3.55 15.95 6.60
C LEU A 68 -2.16 15.31 6.67
N VAL A 69 -1.97 14.28 7.49
CA VAL A 69 -0.71 13.54 7.59
C VAL A 69 -0.33 12.89 6.26
N ILE A 70 -1.29 12.27 5.55
CA ILE A 70 -1.03 11.68 4.22
C ILE A 70 -0.62 12.75 3.22
N VAL A 71 -1.35 13.87 3.15
CA VAL A 71 -1.04 14.95 2.20
C VAL A 71 0.34 15.54 2.50
N MET A 72 0.65 15.82 3.77
CA MET A 72 1.98 16.30 4.18
C MET A 72 3.06 15.28 3.82
N PHE A 73 2.83 13.99 4.09
CA PHE A 73 3.76 12.92 3.76
C PHE A 73 3.99 12.84 2.25
N LEU A 74 2.95 12.89 1.42
CA LEU A 74 3.09 12.92 -0.04
C LEU A 74 3.86 14.16 -0.51
N LEU A 75 3.55 15.34 0.02
CA LEU A 75 4.22 16.59 -0.36
C LEU A 75 5.72 16.59 -0.06
N VAL A 76 6.16 15.87 0.97
CA VAL A 76 7.59 15.72 1.29
C VAL A 76 8.21 14.54 0.55
N LEU A 77 7.52 13.40 0.51
CA LEU A 77 8.06 12.16 -0.04
C LEU A 77 8.17 12.19 -1.56
N LEU A 78 7.16 12.70 -2.28
CA LEU A 78 7.19 12.76 -3.75
C LEU A 78 8.39 13.54 -4.29
N PRO A 79 8.67 14.79 -3.85
CA PRO A 79 9.84 15.51 -4.35
C PRO A 79 11.15 14.88 -3.88
N LEU A 80 11.21 14.31 -2.67
CA LEU A 80 12.39 13.62 -2.17
C LEU A 80 12.71 12.38 -3.02
N LEU A 81 11.71 11.55 -3.31
CA LEU A 81 11.87 10.39 -4.19
C LEU A 81 12.21 10.84 -5.61
N GLY A 82 11.57 11.90 -6.11
CA GLY A 82 11.83 12.46 -7.43
C GLY A 82 13.27 12.95 -7.58
N SER A 83 13.78 13.71 -6.61
CA SER A 83 15.16 14.20 -6.61
C SER A 83 16.17 13.05 -6.44
N GLN A 84 15.91 12.10 -5.56
CA GLN A 84 16.76 10.91 -5.38
C GLN A 84 16.81 10.04 -6.64
N LEU A 85 15.67 9.84 -7.32
CA LEU A 85 15.62 9.09 -8.58
C LEU A 85 16.36 9.86 -9.69
N ALA A 86 16.19 11.17 -9.79
CA ALA A 86 16.92 11.98 -10.76
C ALA A 86 18.44 11.98 -10.49
N GLU A 87 18.85 12.04 -9.23
CA GLU A 87 20.25 11.95 -8.83
C GLU A 87 20.83 10.56 -9.09
N PHE A 88 20.05 9.49 -8.87
CA PHE A 88 20.43 8.13 -9.23
C PHE A 88 20.62 7.98 -10.75
N ILE A 89 19.71 8.52 -11.55
CA ILE A 89 19.80 8.52 -13.02
C ILE A 89 21.05 9.27 -13.50
N THR A 90 21.36 10.41 -12.88
CA THR A 90 22.55 11.21 -13.26
C THR A 90 23.87 10.63 -12.76
N LYS A 91 23.88 9.91 -11.62
CA LYS A 91 25.08 9.24 -11.08
C LYS A 91 25.29 7.83 -11.63
N LEU A 92 24.28 7.20 -12.21
CA LEU A 92 24.36 5.88 -12.85
C LEU A 92 25.55 5.75 -13.82
N PRO A 93 25.79 6.68 -14.76
CA PRO A 93 26.95 6.63 -15.65
C PRO A 93 28.27 6.60 -14.89
N SER A 94 28.38 7.35 -13.79
CA SER A 94 29.59 7.39 -12.94
C SER A 94 29.82 6.09 -12.17
N TYR A 95 28.75 5.39 -11.76
CA TYR A 95 28.86 4.06 -11.17
C TYR A 95 29.34 3.04 -12.19
N VAL A 96 28.86 3.15 -13.43
CA VAL A 96 29.30 2.29 -14.53
C VAL A 96 30.76 2.55 -14.91
N THR A 97 31.19 3.81 -15.00
CA THR A 97 32.61 4.12 -15.29
C THR A 97 33.54 3.67 -14.16
N ARG A 98 33.10 3.72 -12.90
CA ARG A 98 33.83 3.13 -11.77
C ARG A 98 33.88 1.60 -11.86
N LEU A 99 32.79 0.94 -12.23
CA LEU A 99 32.77 -0.51 -12.45
C LEU A 99 33.64 -0.92 -13.63
N GLN A 100 33.64 -0.16 -14.73
CA GLN A 100 34.54 -0.34 -15.87
C GLN A 100 35.98 -0.14 -15.45
N GLY A 101 36.28 0.92 -14.69
CA GLY A 101 37.61 1.19 -14.14
C GLY A 101 38.15 0.04 -13.28
N LEU A 102 37.31 -0.58 -12.45
CA LEU A 102 37.66 -1.76 -11.65
C LEU A 102 37.92 -3.03 -12.49
N VAL A 103 37.39 -3.09 -13.72
CA VAL A 103 37.58 -4.18 -14.69
C VAL A 103 38.83 -3.95 -15.55
N THR A 104 39.17 -2.69 -15.86
CA THR A 104 40.35 -2.30 -16.64
C THR A 104 41.60 -2.01 -15.82
N ASP A 105 41.51 -1.99 -14.48
CA ASP A 105 42.67 -1.80 -13.61
C ASP A 105 43.66 -2.95 -13.86
N GLU A 106 44.80 -2.63 -14.48
CA GLU A 106 45.82 -3.58 -15.00
C GLU A 106 46.37 -4.54 -13.94
N ASN A 107 46.11 -4.28 -12.65
CA ASN A 107 46.63 -5.04 -11.53
C ASN A 107 45.83 -6.32 -11.20
N ARG A 108 44.84 -6.72 -12.02
CA ARG A 108 44.01 -7.92 -11.82
C ARG A 108 44.01 -8.83 -13.06
N ASP A 109 45.10 -9.57 -13.25
CA ASP A 109 45.32 -10.56 -14.33
C ASP A 109 44.16 -11.54 -14.60
N TRP A 110 43.34 -11.85 -13.57
CA TRP A 110 42.25 -12.81 -13.70
C TRP A 110 41.10 -12.33 -14.60
N ILE A 111 40.85 -11.02 -14.70
CA ILE A 111 39.74 -10.45 -15.47
C ILE A 111 40.07 -10.44 -16.97
N ASN A 112 41.30 -10.06 -17.32
CA ASN A 112 41.78 -10.07 -18.71
C ASN A 112 41.83 -11.48 -19.30
N HIS A 113 42.10 -12.51 -18.49
CA HIS A 113 42.13 -13.90 -18.95
C HIS A 113 40.74 -14.48 -19.31
N PHE A 114 39.67 -13.99 -18.69
CA PHE A 114 38.30 -14.49 -18.94
C PHE A 114 37.49 -13.63 -19.93
N PHE A 115 37.76 -12.31 -20.03
CA PHE A 115 36.90 -11.38 -20.77
C PHE A 115 37.60 -10.53 -21.84
N GLY A 116 38.92 -10.68 -22.03
CA GLY A 116 39.80 -9.78 -22.82
C GLY A 116 39.26 -9.25 -24.15
N ASP A 117 38.70 -10.09 -25.01
CA ASP A 117 38.21 -9.66 -26.34
C ASP A 117 36.76 -9.12 -26.35
N ARG A 118 36.00 -9.30 -25.26
CA ARG A 118 34.57 -8.92 -25.18
C ARG A 118 34.30 -7.70 -24.33
N VAL A 119 35.32 -7.14 -23.67
CA VAL A 119 35.19 -5.92 -22.84
C VAL A 119 34.56 -4.74 -23.61
N PRO A 120 34.92 -4.46 -24.88
CA PRO A 120 34.34 -3.34 -25.63
C PRO A 120 32.85 -3.55 -25.97
N ASP A 121 32.46 -4.79 -26.30
CA ASP A 121 31.07 -5.14 -26.64
C ASP A 121 30.17 -5.18 -25.41
N ILE A 122 30.70 -5.58 -24.25
CA ILE A 122 30.00 -5.52 -22.96
C ILE A 122 29.79 -4.06 -22.56
N GLN A 123 30.78 -3.19 -22.75
CA GLN A 123 30.64 -1.76 -22.45
C GLN A 123 29.57 -1.09 -23.33
N ARG A 124 29.55 -1.38 -24.63
CA ARG A 124 28.52 -0.86 -25.54
C ARG A 124 27.12 -1.39 -25.21
N SER A 125 27.01 -2.69 -24.95
CA SER A 125 25.73 -3.33 -24.59
C SER A 125 25.19 -2.81 -23.25
N LEU A 126 26.07 -2.56 -22.27
CA LEU A 126 25.69 -1.92 -21.00
C LEU A 126 25.26 -0.46 -21.21
N ALA A 127 25.95 0.30 -22.06
CA ALA A 127 25.57 1.68 -22.37
C ALA A 127 24.21 1.76 -23.06
N ASP A 128 23.90 0.84 -23.99
CA ASP A 128 22.61 0.77 -24.68
C ASP A 128 21.47 0.29 -23.77
N LEU A 129 21.70 -0.74 -22.93
CA LEU A 129 20.73 -1.16 -21.93
C LEU A 129 20.44 -0.06 -20.90
N MET A 130 21.43 0.76 -20.57
CA MET A 130 21.29 1.90 -19.66
C MET A 130 20.50 3.05 -20.29
N SER A 131 20.83 3.44 -21.53
CA SER A 131 20.12 4.53 -22.22
C SER A 131 18.65 4.19 -22.44
N GLN A 132 18.37 2.94 -22.84
CA GLN A 132 17.01 2.43 -22.98
C GLN A 132 16.32 2.28 -21.62
N GLY A 133 16.98 1.73 -20.60
CA GLY A 133 16.40 1.57 -19.26
C GLY A 133 16.00 2.90 -18.61
N VAL A 134 16.86 3.92 -18.75
CA VAL A 134 16.58 5.28 -18.26
C VAL A 134 15.44 5.93 -19.07
N SER A 135 15.44 5.81 -20.40
CA SER A 135 14.36 6.40 -21.21
C SER A 135 13.02 5.70 -20.97
N TYR A 136 13.00 4.39 -20.73
CA TYR A 136 11.81 3.64 -20.35
C TYR A 136 11.29 4.09 -18.98
N LEU A 137 12.17 4.24 -17.98
CA LEU A 137 11.77 4.72 -16.64
C LEU A 137 11.20 6.15 -16.69
N LEU A 138 11.87 7.06 -17.41
CA LEU A 138 11.38 8.43 -17.63
C LEU A 138 10.07 8.45 -18.44
N GLY A 139 9.94 7.56 -19.42
CA GLY A 139 8.71 7.32 -20.19
C GLY A 139 7.55 6.84 -19.32
N LEU A 140 7.80 5.94 -18.37
CA LEU A 140 6.78 5.46 -17.43
C LEU A 140 6.35 6.55 -16.46
N ILE A 141 7.31 7.29 -15.89
CA ILE A 141 7.02 8.42 -14.99
C ILE A 141 6.20 9.49 -15.72
N SER A 142 6.61 9.89 -16.92
CA SER A 142 5.89 10.87 -17.73
C SER A 142 4.53 10.34 -18.21
N SER A 143 4.39 9.04 -18.47
CA SER A 143 3.11 8.43 -18.85
C SER A 143 2.16 8.28 -17.65
N ILE A 144 2.65 8.16 -16.43
CA ILE A 144 1.84 8.22 -15.20
C ILE A 144 1.38 9.65 -14.96
N TRP A 145 2.26 10.63 -15.20
CA TRP A 145 1.95 12.06 -15.04
C TRP A 145 1.02 12.62 -16.12
N SER A 146 1.13 12.15 -17.36
CA SER A 146 0.30 12.56 -18.50
C SER A 146 -0.92 11.65 -18.72
N GLY A 147 -0.86 10.42 -18.23
CA GLY A 147 -1.94 9.45 -18.30
C GLY A 147 -3.05 9.78 -17.31
N GLY A 148 -4.03 10.56 -17.75
CA GLY A 148 -5.21 10.92 -16.96
C GLY A 148 -5.91 9.73 -16.30
N GLN A 149 -5.81 8.52 -16.85
CA GLN A 149 -6.42 7.30 -16.27
C GLN A 149 -5.72 6.81 -14.98
N ALA A 150 -4.40 6.93 -14.88
CA ALA A 150 -3.67 6.61 -13.65
C ALA A 150 -3.96 7.67 -12.58
N LEU A 151 -3.95 8.94 -12.97
CA LEU A 151 -4.34 10.06 -12.10
C LEU A 151 -5.78 9.91 -11.60
N LEU A 152 -6.74 9.52 -12.45
CA LEU A 152 -8.13 9.27 -12.05
C LEU A 152 -8.24 8.11 -11.06
N SER A 153 -7.43 7.05 -11.22
CA SER A 153 -7.43 5.91 -10.30
C SER A 153 -6.85 6.27 -8.93
N VAL A 154 -5.73 7.01 -8.91
CA VAL A 154 -5.13 7.53 -7.67
C VAL A 154 -6.04 8.56 -7.01
N PHE A 155 -6.63 9.46 -7.79
CA PHE A 155 -7.58 10.46 -7.31
C PHE A 155 -8.83 9.81 -6.70
N SER A 156 -9.38 8.80 -7.37
CA SER A 156 -10.47 8.00 -6.83
C SER A 156 -10.05 7.37 -5.49
N LEU A 157 -8.85 6.80 -5.40
CA LEU A 157 -8.38 6.21 -4.15
C LEU A 157 -8.20 7.25 -3.04
N VAL A 158 -7.58 8.40 -3.34
CA VAL A 158 -7.31 9.47 -2.38
C VAL A 158 -8.58 10.17 -1.92
N VAL A 159 -9.63 10.27 -2.74
CA VAL A 159 -10.88 10.95 -2.39
C VAL A 159 -11.93 9.99 -1.83
N VAL A 160 -12.13 8.84 -2.48
CA VAL A 160 -13.16 7.87 -2.08
C VAL A 160 -12.77 7.16 -0.78
N THR A 161 -11.50 6.79 -0.61
CA THR A 161 -11.07 6.05 0.59
C THR A 161 -11.37 6.83 1.88
N PRO A 162 -10.96 8.11 2.05
CA PRO A 162 -11.26 8.85 3.26
C PRO A 162 -12.76 9.04 3.53
N VAL A 163 -13.56 9.19 2.46
CA VAL A 163 -15.02 9.25 2.58
C VAL A 163 -15.56 7.93 3.13
N VAL A 164 -15.12 6.79 2.57
CA VAL A 164 -15.49 5.47 3.09
C VAL A 164 -15.03 5.30 4.53
N VAL A 165 -13.79 5.67 4.87
CA VAL A 165 -13.27 5.60 6.25
C VAL A 165 -14.17 6.40 7.18
N PHE A 166 -14.56 7.62 6.81
CA PHE A 166 -15.42 8.48 7.62
C PHE A 166 -16.78 7.83 7.89
N TYR A 167 -17.47 7.35 6.84
CA TYR A 167 -18.76 6.69 7.00
C TYR A 167 -18.66 5.41 7.82
N VAL A 168 -17.68 4.57 7.54
CA VAL A 168 -17.47 3.30 8.27
C VAL A 168 -17.12 3.56 9.74
N LEU A 169 -16.32 4.60 10.06
CA LEU A 169 -16.03 4.97 11.44
C LEU A 169 -17.24 5.51 12.19
N CYS A 170 -18.04 6.35 11.53
CA CYS A 170 -19.25 6.94 12.10
C CYS A 170 -20.26 5.84 12.44
N ASP A 171 -20.51 4.92 11.49
CA ASP A 171 -21.55 3.89 11.59
C ASP A 171 -21.05 2.54 12.10
N TRP A 172 -19.77 2.44 12.47
CA TRP A 172 -19.15 1.21 12.95
C TRP A 172 -19.98 0.41 13.96
N PRO A 173 -20.58 1.00 15.02
CA PRO A 173 -21.33 0.22 16.01
C PRO A 173 -22.61 -0.35 15.42
N ALA A 174 -23.28 0.40 14.56
CA ALA A 174 -24.48 -0.06 13.87
C ALA A 174 -24.13 -1.21 12.91
N MET A 175 -23.01 -1.09 12.19
CA MET A 175 -22.51 -2.15 11.31
C MET A 175 -22.16 -3.44 12.08
N VAL A 176 -21.41 -3.32 13.18
CA VAL A 176 -21.04 -4.47 14.03
C VAL A 176 -22.29 -5.12 14.64
N ASN A 177 -23.25 -4.32 15.13
CA ASN A 177 -24.50 -4.85 15.67
C ASN A 177 -25.36 -5.55 14.61
N ALA A 178 -25.40 -5.01 13.39
CA ALA A 178 -26.10 -5.63 12.28
C ALA A 178 -25.47 -6.98 11.91
N VAL A 179 -24.14 -7.04 11.81
CA VAL A 179 -23.41 -8.29 11.56
C VAL A 179 -23.65 -9.30 12.69
N ASP A 180 -23.57 -8.86 13.95
CA ASP A 180 -23.82 -9.73 15.11
C ASP A 180 -25.27 -10.24 15.18
N SER A 181 -26.23 -9.48 14.64
CA SER A 181 -27.63 -9.89 14.54
C SER A 181 -27.85 -11.04 13.55
N TRP A 182 -27.05 -11.13 12.48
CA TRP A 182 -27.12 -12.19 11.47
C TRP A 182 -26.49 -13.50 11.97
N ILE A 183 -25.67 -13.45 13.02
CA ILE A 183 -25.05 -14.63 13.61
C ILE A 183 -26.09 -15.43 14.40
N PRO A 184 -26.22 -16.75 14.14
CA PRO A 184 -27.11 -17.60 14.92
C PRO A 184 -26.75 -17.58 16.41
N LEU A 185 -27.76 -17.52 17.28
CA LEU A 185 -27.63 -17.31 18.73
C LEU A 185 -26.60 -18.24 19.39
N HIS A 186 -26.54 -19.51 18.96
CA HIS A 186 -25.63 -20.52 19.50
C HIS A 186 -24.15 -20.24 19.22
N GLN A 187 -23.81 -19.59 18.09
CA GLN A 187 -22.42 -19.33 17.70
C GLN A 187 -21.93 -17.93 18.11
N ARG A 188 -22.81 -17.01 18.53
CA ARG A 188 -22.44 -15.66 18.99
C ARG A 188 -21.29 -15.60 20.00
N PRO A 189 -21.26 -16.42 21.08
CA PRO A 189 -20.14 -16.36 22.03
C PRO A 189 -18.81 -16.77 21.40
N VAL A 190 -18.83 -17.73 20.48
CA VAL A 190 -17.62 -18.19 19.76
C VAL A 190 -17.11 -17.10 18.83
N VAL A 191 -18.00 -16.47 18.04
CA VAL A 191 -17.60 -15.41 17.11
C VAL A 191 -17.06 -14.19 17.85
N ARG A 192 -17.72 -13.77 18.94
CA ARG A 192 -17.24 -12.64 19.77
C ARG A 192 -15.89 -12.93 20.42
N ARG A 193 -15.68 -14.17 20.89
CA ARG A 193 -14.37 -14.59 21.43
C ARG A 193 -13.29 -14.53 20.34
N LEU A 194 -13.56 -15.10 19.17
CA LEU A 194 -12.60 -15.11 18.06
C LEU A 194 -12.28 -13.70 17.58
N GLY A 195 -13.29 -12.82 17.48
CA GLY A 195 -13.10 -11.41 17.17
C GLY A 195 -12.17 -10.72 18.17
N ARG A 196 -12.37 -10.93 19.47
CA ARG A 196 -11.49 -10.36 20.50
C ARG A 196 -10.06 -10.90 20.43
N GLU A 197 -9.88 -12.18 20.13
CA GLU A 197 -8.55 -12.78 19.93
C GLU A 197 -7.85 -12.19 18.70
N MET A 198 -8.59 -11.95 17.61
CA MET A 198 -8.08 -11.25 16.42
C MET A 198 -7.70 -9.80 16.72
N ASP A 199 -8.54 -9.05 17.43
CA ASP A 199 -8.26 -7.67 17.84
C ASP A 199 -6.96 -7.60 18.66
N LEU A 200 -6.77 -8.53 19.61
CA LEU A 200 -5.58 -8.62 20.45
C LEU A 200 -4.33 -8.96 19.64
N ALA A 201 -4.43 -9.91 18.70
CA ALA A 201 -3.32 -10.29 17.82
C ALA A 201 -2.90 -9.12 16.92
N VAL A 202 -3.87 -8.43 16.31
CA VAL A 202 -3.63 -7.27 15.45
C VAL A 202 -3.02 -6.11 16.26
N ALA A 203 -3.58 -5.81 17.44
CA ALA A 203 -3.02 -4.78 18.32
C ALA A 203 -1.59 -5.11 18.78
N GLY A 204 -1.30 -6.38 19.06
CA GLY A 204 0.04 -6.87 19.40
C GLY A 204 1.03 -6.66 18.24
N PHE A 205 0.64 -7.04 17.02
CA PHE A 205 1.45 -6.85 15.81
C PHE A 205 1.75 -5.37 15.54
N ILE A 206 0.73 -4.49 15.60
CA ILE A 206 0.92 -3.04 15.40
C ILE A 206 1.88 -2.47 16.42
N ARG A 207 1.77 -2.83 17.70
CA ARG A 207 2.69 -2.37 18.75
C ARG A 207 4.12 -2.85 18.50
N GLY A 208 4.29 -4.10 18.07
CA GLY A 208 5.59 -4.64 17.68
C GLY A 208 6.20 -3.86 16.51
N GLN A 209 5.45 -3.69 15.42
CA GLN A 209 5.92 -2.94 14.24
C GLN A 209 6.20 -1.47 14.55
N ALA A 210 5.36 -0.81 15.35
CA ALA A 210 5.59 0.57 15.76
C ALA A 210 6.90 0.71 16.57
N LEU A 211 7.20 -0.26 17.44
CA LEU A 211 8.43 -0.27 18.22
C LEU A 211 9.65 -0.52 17.31
N VAL A 212 9.55 -1.44 16.35
CA VAL A 212 10.60 -1.67 15.34
C VAL A 212 10.85 -0.41 14.51
N CYS A 213 9.80 0.24 14.00
CA CYS A 213 9.92 1.49 13.24
C CYS A 213 10.55 2.61 14.08
N LEU A 214 10.19 2.72 15.36
CA LEU A 214 10.76 3.71 16.27
C LEU A 214 12.24 3.43 16.52
N LEU A 215 12.62 2.18 16.79
CA LEU A 215 14.01 1.78 16.97
C LEU A 215 14.85 2.06 15.72
N LEU A 216 14.40 1.60 14.54
CA LEU A 216 15.11 1.85 13.28
C LEU A 216 15.19 3.34 12.97
N GLY A 217 14.10 4.09 13.18
CA GLY A 217 14.07 5.53 13.00
C GLY A 217 15.08 6.25 13.89
N THR A 218 15.16 5.89 15.17
CA THR A 218 16.16 6.45 16.08
C THR A 218 17.59 6.05 15.71
N PHE A 219 17.79 4.79 15.28
CA PHE A 219 19.09 4.31 14.86
C PHE A 219 19.59 5.08 13.62
N TYR A 220 18.77 5.22 12.58
CA TYR A 220 19.13 5.98 11.38
C TYR A 220 19.24 7.48 11.59
N ALA A 221 18.60 8.04 12.62
CA ALA A 221 18.74 9.45 12.96
C ALA A 221 20.06 9.75 13.69
N VAL A 222 20.62 8.75 14.39
CA VAL A 222 21.86 8.88 15.18
C VAL A 222 23.10 8.39 14.41
N ALA A 223 22.95 7.38 13.55
CA ALA A 223 24.01 6.81 12.72
C ALA A 223 24.28 7.67 11.46
#